data_AF-A0A1Z9E3B3-F1
#
_entry.id   AF-A0A1Z9E3B3-F1
#
_cell.length_a   1.000
_cell.length_b   1.000
_cell.length_c   1.000
_cell.angle_alpha   90.00
_cell.angle_beta   90.00
_cell.angle_gamma   90.00
#
_symmetry.space_group_name_H-M   'P 1'
#
loop_
_entity.id
_entity.type
_entity.pdbx_description
1 polymer ?
#
loop_
_entity_poly.entity_id
_entity_poly.type
_entity_poly.pdbx_seq_one_letter_code
_entity_poly.pdbx_strand_id
1 'polypeptide(L)' 'MTVRDCFADSMQILKDAVNGNIALDTENPLLFSALCRFYSDQSARHVHFWGLDVEEDYTILIDNMIVDGVLEMT' A
#
# COMPACT_ATOMS: atom_id res chain seq x y z
N MET A 1 -14.56 -0.41 -0.52
CA MET A 1 -13.85 -1.05 -1.64
C MET A 1 -12.55 -1.62 -1.08
N THR A 2 -12.10 -2.80 -1.48
CA THR A 2 -10.85 -3.38 -0.97
C THR A 2 -9.70 -3.04 -1.91
N VAL A 3 -8.46 -2.98 -1.38
CA VAL A 3 -7.29 -2.68 -2.22
C VAL A 3 -7.13 -3.72 -3.33
N ARG A 4 -7.55 -4.96 -3.05
CA ARG A 4 -7.54 -6.09 -3.98
C ARG A 4 -8.41 -5.88 -5.21
N ASP A 5 -9.52 -5.15 -5.09
CA ASP A 5 -10.46 -4.88 -6.17
C ASP A 5 -9.99 -3.69 -7.04
N CYS A 6 -9.52 -2.61 -6.40
CA CYS A 6 -8.99 -1.44 -7.09
C CYS A 6 -7.64 -1.68 -7.78
N PHE A 7 -6.77 -2.50 -7.17
CA PHE A 7 -5.39 -2.72 -7.63
C PHE A 7 -5.14 -4.19 -8.02
N ALA A 8 -6.18 -4.88 -8.51
CA ALA A 8 -6.09 -6.27 -8.95
C ALA A 8 -4.97 -6.50 -9.97
N ASP A 9 -4.79 -5.57 -10.92
CA ASP A 9 -3.77 -5.63 -11.97
C ASP A 9 -2.35 -5.48 -11.40
N SER A 10 -2.19 -4.67 -10.36
CA SER A 10 -0.91 -4.42 -9.70
C SER A 10 -0.68 -5.29 -8.47
N MET A 11 -1.54 -6.27 -8.19
CA MET A 11 -1.48 -7.09 -6.98
C MET A 11 -0.14 -7.81 -6.81
N GLN A 12 0.48 -8.27 -7.91
CA GLN A 12 1.80 -8.91 -7.84
C GLN A 12 2.87 -7.93 -7.36
N ILE A 13 2.86 -6.70 -7.85
CA ILE A 13 3.77 -5.62 -7.44
C ILE A 13 3.53 -5.28 -5.96
N LEU A 14 2.27 -5.19 -5.55
CA LEU A 14 1.92 -4.96 -4.14
C LEU A 14 2.43 -6.08 -3.22
N LYS A 15 2.27 -7.35 -3.62
CA LYS A 15 2.79 -8.50 -2.88
C LYS A 15 4.31 -8.44 -2.75
N ASP A 16 4.99 -8.15 -3.85
CA ASP A 16 6.45 -8.09 -3.89
C ASP A 16 6.99 -6.92 -3.03
N ALA A 17 6.26 -5.80 -3.01
CA ALA A 17 6.58 -4.66 -2.16
C ALA A 17 6.36 -4.92 -0.67
N VAL A 18 5.24 -5.53 -0.31
CA VAL A 18 4.93 -5.91 1.07
C VAL A 18 5.89 -6.99 1.57
N ASN A 19 6.40 -7.83 0.66
CA ASN A 19 7.45 -8.81 0.96
C ASN A 19 8.84 -8.18 1.09
N GLY A 20 9.01 -6.91 0.74
CA GLY A 20 10.29 -6.20 0.75
C GLY A 20 11.22 -6.56 -0.42
N ASN A 21 10.71 -7.21 -1.46
CA ASN A 21 11.48 -7.51 -2.67
C ASN A 21 11.66 -6.28 -3.55
N ILE A 22 10.67 -5.37 -3.58
CA ILE A 22 10.73 -4.10 -4.32
C ILE A 22 10.34 -2.93 -3.44
N ALA A 23 10.93 -1.76 -3.74
CA ALA A 23 10.53 -0.50 -3.14
C ALA A 23 9.51 0.21 -4.05
N LEU A 24 8.23 0.23 -3.65
CA LEU A 24 7.18 0.92 -4.43
C LEU A 24 7.50 2.40 -4.66
N ASP A 25 8.04 3.10 -3.67
CA ASP A 25 8.38 4.51 -3.81
C ASP A 25 9.41 4.75 -4.92
N THR A 26 10.39 3.85 -5.04
CA THR A 26 11.48 3.96 -6.01
C THR A 26 11.10 3.42 -7.39
N GLU A 27 10.51 2.24 -7.45
CA GLU A 27 10.21 1.53 -8.70
C GLU A 27 8.88 2.01 -9.30
N ASN A 28 7.89 2.32 -8.46
CA ASN A 28 6.51 2.63 -8.87
C ASN A 28 5.91 3.78 -8.04
N PRO A 29 6.51 5.00 -8.08
CA PRO A 29 6.07 6.13 -7.27
C PRO A 29 4.59 6.51 -7.52
N LEU A 30 4.10 6.30 -8.75
CA LEU A 30 2.70 6.52 -9.11
C LEU A 30 1.76 5.56 -8.36
N LEU A 31 2.15 4.29 -8.23
CA LEU A 31 1.36 3.29 -7.52
C LEU A 31 1.35 3.59 -6.02
N PHE A 32 2.51 3.96 -5.46
CA PHE A 32 2.61 4.40 -4.07
C PHE A 32 1.66 5.58 -3.77
N SER A 33 1.70 6.63 -4.59
CA SER A 33 0.80 7.79 -4.43
C SER A 33 -0.67 7.41 -4.55
N ALA A 34 -1.03 6.53 -5.49
CA ALA A 34 -2.40 6.05 -5.66
C ALA A 34 -2.88 5.23 -4.45
N LEU A 35 -2.02 4.38 -3.88
CA LEU A 35 -2.32 3.61 -2.68
C LEU A 35 -2.49 4.51 -1.46
N CYS A 36 -1.58 5.46 -1.23
CA CYS A 36 -1.73 6.42 -0.13
C CYS A 36 -3.06 7.18 -0.24
N ARG A 37 -3.41 7.63 -1.44
CA ARG A 37 -4.69 8.30 -1.68
C ARG A 37 -5.89 7.37 -1.46
N PHE A 38 -5.80 6.12 -1.89
CA PHE A 38 -6.83 5.11 -1.65
C PHE A 38 -7.03 4.86 -0.16
N TYR A 39 -5.94 4.64 0.60
CA TYR A 39 -6.04 4.37 2.03
C TYR A 39 -6.49 5.58 2.85
N SER A 40 -6.20 6.79 2.38
CA SER A 40 -6.63 8.02 3.03
C SER A 40 -8.09 8.37 2.78
N ASP A 41 -8.57 8.24 1.54
CA ASP A 41 -9.88 8.74 1.12
C ASP A 41 -10.94 7.64 0.95
N GLN A 42 -10.54 6.49 0.41
CA GLN A 42 -11.46 5.44 -0.06
C GLN A 42 -11.51 4.20 0.83
N SER A 43 -10.48 3.97 1.63
CA SER A 43 -10.42 2.85 2.57
C SER A 43 -11.22 3.18 3.82
N ALA A 44 -11.95 2.20 4.33
CA ALA A 44 -12.71 2.31 5.58
C ALA A 44 -11.83 2.61 6.81
N ARG A 45 -10.50 2.48 6.67
CA ARG A 45 -9.53 2.79 7.73
C ARG A 45 -9.16 4.27 7.82
N HIS A 46 -9.41 5.07 6.78
CA HIS A 46 -9.07 6.49 6.75
C HIS A 46 -7.64 6.76 7.23
N VAL A 47 -6.66 6.09 6.60
CA VAL A 47 -5.26 6.20 6.99
C VAL A 47 -4.77 7.61 6.71
N HIS A 48 -4.29 8.28 7.75
CA HIS A 48 -3.78 9.63 7.61
C HIS A 48 -2.27 9.57 7.40
N PHE A 49 -1.82 9.89 6.19
CA PHE A 49 -0.41 10.03 5.88
C PHE A 49 0.00 11.48 6.19
N TRP A 50 0.94 11.66 7.10
CA TRP A 50 1.30 13.01 7.57
C TRP A 50 2.37 13.64 6.67
N GLY A 51 3.05 12.83 5.83
CA GLY A 51 4.09 13.27 4.91
C GLY A 51 5.31 13.86 5.63
N LEU A 52 5.39 13.70 6.95
CA LEU A 52 6.48 14.18 7.80
C LEU A 52 7.67 13.23 7.71
N ASP A 53 7.39 11.93 7.63
CA ASP A 53 8.39 10.89 7.53
C ASP A 53 7.92 9.85 6.52
N VAL A 54 8.59 9.84 5.36
CA VAL A 54 8.26 8.95 4.24
C VAL A 54 8.41 7.48 4.65
N GLU A 55 9.39 7.15 5.50
CA GLU A 55 9.62 5.77 5.92
C GLU A 55 8.52 5.28 6.86
N GLU A 56 8.07 6.15 7.78
CA GLU A 56 6.93 5.87 8.66
C GLU A 56 5.62 5.72 7.87
N ASP A 57 5.31 6.68 6.99
CA ASP A 57 4.14 6.63 6.12
C ASP A 57 4.14 5.36 5.24
N TYR A 58 5.32 4.97 4.74
CA TYR A 58 5.49 3.74 3.98
C TYR A 58 5.21 2.50 4.84
N THR A 59 5.74 2.45 6.06
CA THR A 59 5.50 1.33 6.99
C THR A 59 4.02 1.19 7.33
N ILE A 60 3.33 2.31 7.58
CA ILE A 60 1.88 2.35 7.83
C ILE A 60 1.12 1.84 6.60
N LEU A 61 1.52 2.24 5.40
CA LEU A 61 0.90 1.76 4.16
C LEU A 61 1.02 0.23 4.03
N ILE A 62 2.23 -0.30 4.21
CA ILE A 62 2.51 -1.73 4.09
C ILE A 62 1.73 -2.54 5.14
N ASP A 63 1.71 -2.10 6.40
CA ASP A 63 0.92 -2.74 7.47
C ASP A 63 -0.57 -2.82 7.06
N ASN A 64 -1.11 -1.70 6.58
CA ASN A 64 -2.50 -1.67 6.12
C ASN A 64 -2.75 -2.64 4.96
N MET A 65 -1.82 -2.76 4.01
CA MET A 65 -1.90 -3.73 2.93
C MET A 65 -1.90 -5.18 3.44
N ILE A 66 -1.07 -5.51 4.42
CA ILE A 66 -1.04 -6.84 5.05
C ILE A 66 -2.39 -7.14 5.70
N VAL A 67 -2.95 -6.20 6.46
CA VAL A 67 -4.25 -6.38 7.13
C VAL A 67 -5.40 -6.49 6.13
N ASP A 68 -5.32 -5.83 4.96
CA ASP A 68 -6.26 -6.05 3.84
C ASP A 68 -6.03 -7.41 3.12
N GLY A 69 -5.07 -8.19 3.62
CA GLY A 69 -4.72 -9.52 3.14
C GLY A 69 -3.83 -9.51 1.91
N VAL A 70 -3.23 -8.38 1.48
CA VAL A 70 -2.36 -8.37 0.29
C VAL A 70 -1.27 -9.44 0.39
N LEU A 71 -0.68 -9.59 1.58
CA LEU A 71 0.19 -10.70 1.90
C LEU A 71 -0.64 -11.81 2.57
N GLU A 72 -0.87 -12.92 1.87
CA GLU A 72 -1.37 -14.14 2.50
C GLU A 72 -0.18 -14.81 3.19
N MET A 73 0.00 -14.59 4.50
CA MET A 73 0.90 -15.43 5.30
C MET A 73 0.34 -16.85 5.26
N THR A 74 0.93 -17.68 4.40
CA THR A 74 0.68 -19.12 4.35
C THR A 74 1.33 -19.81 5.53
#